data_AF-A0A2N3QP65-F1
#
_entry.id   AF-A0A2N3QP65-F1
#
_cell.length_a   1.000
_cell.length_b   1.000
_cell.length_c   1.000
_cell.angle_alpha   90.00
_cell.angle_beta   90.00
_cell.angle_gamma   90.00
#
_symmetry.space_group_name_H-M   'P 1'
#
loop_
_entity.id
_entity.type
_entity.pdbx_description
1 polymer ?
#
loop_
_entity_poly.entity_id
_entity_poly.type
_entity_poly.pdbx_seq_one_letter_code
_entity_poly.pdbx_strand_id
1 'polypeptide(L)'
;MQSGPACTSVDDMSDKQRPDSRPNHGTRNATHRPTSVSARLGRLQFHESGKFRVLQLSDIQDGPKVSGDTIRLIAAATDAARPDVVIFTGNQIAGYDSAYADTFRKRSWRTPLERIRQNEANREQLDHTRDMVRQSIRQFLQPLIDRGIPWVVTYGNHDSQCGLSREEMDAIYREFPGCLNAESTASRPDLPRTRSSSGLPDQRIYPCEAGTLALPVMDADRKRTVLGLAVVDSGDYARSGGYGSPSDAALKFLGLMPDVLHTRMMVFQHFPIPQYYRLLKSVPPNAAHAVEGYRVFSGHSYVLDEDKTLPGSYLGEGVSCPDADSGEYAILANGDRYFAICAGHDHRNGFAGEVDGMLMVASPTCGFGSYGPAPARVAARLFEFDIRHPYHPRTQLLEFGDLVGKPNSHKTYTFAIASEADQIGESMDLLRKPGLLGRLRRALRKK
;
A
#
# COMPACT_ATOMS: atom_id res chain seq x y z
N MET A 1 10.93 75.05 58.08
CA MET A 1 10.71 74.53 59.44
C MET A 1 9.77 73.35 59.32
N GLN A 2 10.20 72.18 59.83
CA GLN A 2 9.42 71.05 60.41
C GLN A 2 8.17 70.55 59.65
N SER A 3 7.91 69.26 59.45
CA SER A 3 8.26 68.06 60.21
C SER A 3 7.70 66.83 59.46
N GLY A 4 8.43 65.73 59.44
CA GLY A 4 7.83 64.39 59.25
C GLY A 4 6.98 64.00 60.46
N PRO A 5 6.25 62.87 60.42
CA PRO A 5 6.87 61.64 60.93
C PRO A 5 6.44 60.35 60.23
N ALA A 6 7.17 59.29 60.57
CA ALA A 6 6.93 57.89 60.25
C ALA A 6 5.78 57.28 61.09
N CYS A 7 5.18 56.18 60.61
CA CYS A 7 4.65 55.13 61.49
C CYS A 7 4.57 53.77 60.77
N THR A 8 4.80 52.74 61.56
CA THR A 8 5.00 51.31 61.24
C THR A 8 3.77 50.45 61.51
N SER A 9 3.74 49.26 60.90
CA SER A 9 3.00 48.02 61.26
C SER A 9 1.46 48.07 61.17
N VAL A 10 0.70 47.02 60.85
CA VAL A 10 0.73 45.60 61.31
C VAL A 10 -0.09 44.72 60.32
N ASP A 11 0.15 43.41 60.40
CA ASP A 11 -0.63 42.31 59.82
C ASP A 11 -2.15 42.36 60.12
N ASP A 12 -2.99 41.78 59.26
CA ASP A 12 -3.75 40.53 59.50
C ASP A 12 -4.91 40.34 58.49
N MET A 13 -5.28 39.08 58.32
CA MET A 13 -6.16 38.44 57.33
C MET A 13 -7.54 39.07 57.06
N SER A 14 -7.97 39.05 55.80
CA SER A 14 -9.02 38.12 55.32
C SER A 14 -9.64 38.56 53.98
N ASP A 15 -10.09 37.54 53.24
CA ASP A 15 -11.29 37.52 52.41
C ASP A 15 -11.15 37.57 50.86
N LYS A 16 -11.80 36.55 50.27
CA LYS A 16 -12.40 36.43 48.92
C LYS A 16 -11.53 36.35 47.66
N GLN A 17 -11.43 35.10 47.19
CA GLN A 17 -11.79 34.62 45.84
C GLN A 17 -11.41 35.51 44.64
N ARG A 18 -10.38 35.05 43.91
CA ARG A 18 -10.26 35.24 42.46
C ARG A 18 -9.96 33.91 41.79
N PRO A 19 -10.61 33.56 40.65
CA PRO A 19 -10.33 32.32 39.95
C PRO A 19 -9.01 32.45 39.18
N ASP A 20 -8.02 31.64 39.55
CA ASP A 20 -6.76 31.52 38.81
C ASP A 20 -7.03 30.72 37.53
N SER A 21 -7.13 31.43 36.41
CA SER A 21 -7.20 30.85 35.07
C SER A 21 -5.79 30.45 34.63
N ARG A 22 -5.29 29.35 35.19
CA ARG A 22 -4.16 28.61 34.63
C ARG A 22 -4.66 27.29 34.10
N PRO A 23 -4.53 26.99 32.81
CA PRO A 23 -4.81 25.66 32.32
C PRO A 23 -3.83 24.71 33.01
N ASN A 24 -4.42 23.82 33.81
CA ASN A 24 -3.76 22.71 34.45
C ASN A 24 -2.98 21.96 33.37
N HIS A 25 -1.64 22.12 33.37
CA HIS A 25 -0.75 21.28 32.60
C HIS A 25 -0.80 19.89 33.23
N GLY A 26 -1.88 19.15 32.92
CA GLY A 26 -1.92 17.71 33.04
C GLY A 26 -0.65 17.19 32.41
N THR A 27 0.06 16.39 33.20
CA THR A 27 1.21 15.59 32.82
C THR A 27 0.98 14.96 31.45
N ARG A 28 1.49 15.62 30.40
CA ARG A 28 1.56 15.04 29.07
C ARG A 28 2.52 13.86 29.20
N ASN A 29 1.95 12.66 29.29
CA ASN A 29 2.62 11.44 28.85
C ASN A 29 3.33 11.80 27.55
N ALA A 30 4.65 11.60 27.47
CA ALA A 30 5.45 11.90 26.29
C ALA A 30 4.76 11.27 25.07
N THR A 31 4.01 12.07 24.33
CA THR A 31 3.13 11.64 23.25
C THR A 31 4.03 11.04 22.18
N HIS A 32 3.90 9.73 21.95
CA HIS A 32 4.63 9.01 20.91
C HIS A 32 4.46 9.74 19.57
N ARG A 33 5.52 10.38 19.07
CA ARG A 33 5.47 11.17 17.84
C ARG A 33 5.33 10.21 16.65
N PRO A 34 4.36 10.38 15.74
CA PRO A 34 4.15 9.48 14.60
C PRO A 34 5.44 9.22 13.81
N THR A 35 5.70 8.01 13.34
CA THR A 35 6.88 7.68 12.53
C THR A 35 6.85 8.37 11.17
N SER A 36 5.66 8.42 10.56
CA SER A 36 5.37 9.11 9.30
C SER A 36 5.58 10.62 9.45
N VAL A 37 6.36 11.20 8.54
CA VAL A 37 6.58 12.66 8.51
C VAL A 37 5.30 13.34 8.01
N SER A 38 4.65 12.79 7.00
CA SER A 38 3.34 13.25 6.52
C SER A 38 2.29 13.30 7.64
N ALA A 39 2.22 12.31 8.54
CA ALA A 39 1.33 12.36 9.71
C ALA A 39 1.62 13.52 10.67
N ARG A 40 2.90 13.83 10.90
CA ARG A 40 3.29 15.01 11.71
C ARG A 40 2.88 16.34 11.06
N LEU A 41 2.76 16.35 9.73
CA LEU A 41 2.45 17.52 8.92
C LEU A 41 0.95 17.62 8.58
N GLY A 42 0.19 16.56 8.86
CA GLY A 42 -1.24 16.46 8.61
C GLY A 42 -1.65 16.25 7.15
N ARG A 43 -0.70 15.93 6.27
CA ARG A 43 -0.90 15.67 4.83
C ARG A 43 0.26 14.90 4.22
N LEU A 44 0.02 14.26 3.08
CA LEU A 44 1.06 13.70 2.23
C LEU A 44 1.84 14.82 1.56
N GLN A 45 3.11 14.94 1.91
CA GLN A 45 4.00 15.92 1.31
C GLN A 45 5.45 15.45 1.33
N PHE A 46 6.23 15.97 0.39
CA PHE A 46 7.68 15.85 0.44
C PHE A 46 8.23 16.53 1.70
N HIS A 47 9.26 15.91 2.28
CA HIS A 47 9.96 16.44 3.45
C HIS A 47 10.86 17.60 3.02
N GLU A 48 11.38 18.37 3.97
CA GLU A 48 12.43 19.37 3.70
C GLU A 48 13.70 18.75 3.10
N SER A 49 13.93 17.44 3.32
CA SER A 49 15.00 16.68 2.68
C SER A 49 14.79 16.43 1.18
N GLY A 50 13.59 16.73 0.67
CA GLY A 50 13.16 16.44 -0.68
C GLY A 50 12.70 15.00 -0.90
N LYS A 51 12.47 14.22 0.16
CA LYS A 51 12.05 12.81 0.09
C LYS A 51 10.56 12.62 0.41
N PHE A 52 9.98 11.61 -0.20
CA PHE A 52 8.65 11.06 0.14
C PHE A 52 8.71 9.55 -0.05
N ARG A 53 8.07 8.78 0.85
CA ARG A 53 8.19 7.32 0.87
C ARG A 53 6.84 6.62 0.92
N VAL A 54 6.65 5.66 0.02
CA VAL A 54 5.49 4.77 0.00
C VAL A 54 5.99 3.35 0.30
N LEU A 55 5.34 2.67 1.23
CA LEU A 55 5.55 1.24 1.47
C LEU A 55 4.34 0.46 0.95
N GLN A 56 4.55 -0.44 0.00
CA GLN A 56 3.52 -1.34 -0.50
C GLN A 56 3.55 -2.65 0.29
N LEU A 57 2.35 -3.11 0.68
CA LEU A 57 2.10 -4.42 1.25
C LEU A 57 1.06 -5.14 0.39
N SER A 58 1.43 -6.24 -0.25
CA SER A 58 0.53 -7.02 -1.11
C SER A 58 0.33 -8.42 -0.60
N ASP A 59 -0.87 -8.97 -0.80
CA ASP A 59 -1.15 -10.39 -0.61
C ASP A 59 -0.77 -10.88 0.79
N ILE A 60 -1.17 -10.17 1.85
CA ILE A 60 -1.06 -10.70 3.22
C ILE A 60 -1.73 -12.08 3.28
N GLN A 61 -2.93 -12.17 2.71
CA GLN A 61 -3.67 -13.40 2.44
C GLN A 61 -3.59 -14.43 3.57
N ASP A 62 -3.69 -13.93 4.80
CA ASP A 62 -3.78 -14.74 6.01
C ASP A 62 -5.26 -14.92 6.38
N GLY A 63 -5.59 -16.04 7.01
CA GLY A 63 -6.91 -16.28 7.59
C GLY A 63 -7.18 -15.39 8.84
N PRO A 64 -8.26 -15.64 9.59
CA PRO A 64 -8.58 -14.84 10.79
C PRO A 64 -7.47 -14.73 11.83
N LYS A 65 -6.60 -15.74 11.89
CA LYS A 65 -5.38 -15.71 12.71
C LYS A 65 -4.19 -15.35 11.83
N VAL A 66 -3.84 -14.06 11.82
CA VAL A 66 -2.71 -13.53 11.05
C VAL A 66 -1.41 -14.17 11.54
N SER A 67 -0.53 -14.53 10.61
CA SER A 67 0.77 -15.11 10.94
C SER A 67 1.62 -14.12 11.74
N GLY A 68 2.29 -14.61 12.79
CA GLY A 68 3.21 -13.79 13.57
C GLY A 68 4.39 -13.27 12.75
N ASP A 69 4.82 -14.01 11.72
CA ASP A 69 5.88 -13.56 10.81
C ASP A 69 5.39 -12.46 9.86
N THR A 70 4.14 -12.51 9.41
CA THR A 70 3.50 -11.39 8.68
C THR A 70 3.56 -10.12 9.54
N ILE A 71 3.12 -10.20 10.80
CA ILE A 71 3.13 -9.05 11.72
C ILE A 71 4.56 -8.54 11.96
N ARG A 72 5.53 -9.45 12.17
CA ARG A 72 6.95 -9.09 12.32
C ARG A 72 7.50 -8.39 11.09
N LEU A 73 7.18 -8.87 9.88
CA LEU A 73 7.62 -8.24 8.63
C LEU A 73 7.07 -6.82 8.51
N ILE A 74 5.76 -6.64 8.72
CA ILE A 74 5.11 -5.34 8.64
C ILE A 74 5.74 -4.37 9.65
N ALA A 75 5.95 -4.81 10.89
CA ALA A 75 6.59 -4.00 11.92
C ALA A 75 8.03 -3.61 11.54
N ALA A 76 8.86 -4.57 11.12
CA ALA A 76 10.25 -4.32 10.75
C ALA A 76 10.37 -3.43 9.50
N ALA A 77 9.54 -3.67 8.48
CA ALA A 77 9.52 -2.87 7.25
C ALA A 77 9.08 -1.42 7.53
N THR A 78 8.08 -1.22 8.38
CA THR A 78 7.63 0.14 8.76
C THR A 78 8.67 0.88 9.60
N ASP A 79 9.40 0.20 10.49
CA ASP A 79 10.52 0.77 11.24
C ASP A 79 11.69 1.16 10.35
N ALA A 80 12.06 0.26 9.43
CA ALA A 80 13.20 0.45 8.55
C ALA A 80 12.93 1.55 7.51
N ALA A 81 11.80 1.46 6.79
CA ALA A 81 11.45 2.39 5.73
C ALA A 81 11.02 3.77 6.24
N ARG A 82 10.38 3.82 7.42
CA ARG A 82 9.70 5.01 7.96
C ARG A 82 8.83 5.70 6.90
N PRO A 83 7.84 4.99 6.33
CA PRO A 83 7.07 5.49 5.19
C PRO A 83 6.20 6.68 5.57
N ASP A 84 5.90 7.53 4.58
CA ASP A 84 4.89 8.56 4.70
C ASP A 84 3.48 7.97 4.68
N VAL A 85 3.29 6.94 3.86
CA VAL A 85 2.03 6.21 3.68
C VAL A 85 2.30 4.74 3.35
N VAL A 86 1.43 3.86 3.84
CA VAL A 86 1.39 2.46 3.42
C VAL A 86 0.23 2.23 2.44
N ILE A 87 0.47 1.49 1.37
CA ILE A 87 -0.57 1.11 0.40
C ILE A 87 -0.73 -0.41 0.43
N PHE A 88 -1.93 -0.88 0.76
CA PHE A 88 -2.29 -2.29 0.65
C PHE A 88 -2.90 -2.55 -0.73
N THR A 89 -2.30 -3.44 -1.52
CA THR A 89 -2.64 -3.59 -2.96
C THR A 89 -3.60 -4.72 -3.30
N GLY A 90 -4.12 -5.44 -2.33
CA GLY A 90 -5.14 -6.48 -2.51
C GLY A 90 -4.80 -7.75 -1.76
N ASN A 91 -5.79 -8.63 -1.63
CA ASN A 91 -5.72 -9.91 -0.94
C ASN A 91 -5.14 -9.76 0.48
N GLN A 92 -5.66 -8.81 1.26
CA GLN A 92 -5.26 -8.69 2.66
C GLN A 92 -5.75 -9.88 3.49
N ILE A 93 -6.94 -10.41 3.16
CA ILE A 93 -7.52 -11.57 3.85
C ILE A 93 -7.60 -12.78 2.91
N ALA A 94 -7.36 -13.97 3.45
CA ALA A 94 -7.71 -15.22 2.78
C ALA A 94 -9.22 -15.45 2.89
N GLY A 95 -10.02 -14.77 2.04
CA GLY A 95 -11.49 -14.89 2.11
C GLY A 95 -12.03 -16.30 1.81
N TYR A 96 -11.19 -17.19 1.29
CA TYR A 96 -11.49 -18.62 1.10
C TYR A 96 -11.11 -19.50 2.31
N ASP A 97 -10.59 -18.92 3.40
CA ASP A 97 -10.30 -19.68 4.62
C ASP A 97 -11.56 -20.38 5.12
N SER A 98 -11.40 -21.61 5.62
CA SER A 98 -12.49 -22.43 6.15
C SER A 98 -13.30 -21.75 7.26
N ALA A 99 -12.72 -20.79 7.98
CA ALA A 99 -13.44 -19.99 8.96
C ALA A 99 -14.59 -19.17 8.36
N TYR A 100 -14.55 -18.88 7.06
CA TYR A 100 -15.60 -18.15 6.33
C TYR A 100 -16.56 -19.06 5.56
N ALA A 101 -16.53 -20.39 5.79
CA ALA A 101 -17.26 -21.35 4.97
C ALA A 101 -18.78 -21.08 4.89
N ASP A 102 -19.38 -20.60 5.99
CA ASP A 102 -20.82 -20.30 6.10
C ASP A 102 -21.28 -19.16 5.19
N THR A 103 -20.38 -18.23 4.85
CA THR A 103 -20.68 -17.04 4.05
C THR A 103 -19.85 -16.99 2.77
N PHE A 104 -19.04 -18.01 2.54
CA PHE A 104 -18.09 -18.07 1.44
C PHE A 104 -18.79 -17.90 0.10
N ARG A 105 -18.19 -17.09 -0.76
CA ARG A 105 -18.58 -16.97 -2.16
C ARG A 105 -17.36 -17.08 -3.06
N LYS A 106 -17.50 -17.82 -4.15
CA LYS A 106 -16.42 -18.03 -5.10
C LYS A 106 -16.06 -16.75 -5.86
N ARG A 107 -17.06 -15.92 -6.18
CA ARG A 107 -17.00 -14.75 -7.05
C ARG A 107 -17.92 -13.64 -6.51
N SER A 108 -17.55 -12.39 -6.78
CA SER A 108 -18.33 -11.20 -6.40
C SER A 108 -19.62 -11.05 -7.23
N TRP A 109 -19.55 -11.32 -8.53
CA TRP A 109 -20.71 -11.46 -9.39
C TRP A 109 -21.33 -12.86 -9.22
N ARG A 110 -22.66 -12.92 -9.25
CA ARG A 110 -23.40 -14.16 -9.00
C ARG A 110 -24.12 -14.62 -10.26
N THR A 111 -24.12 -15.93 -10.48
CA THR A 111 -25.08 -16.59 -11.36
C THR A 111 -26.47 -16.63 -10.68
N PRO A 112 -27.57 -16.81 -11.45
CA PRO A 112 -28.91 -16.96 -10.87
C PRO A 112 -29.03 -18.08 -9.82
N LEU A 113 -28.31 -19.19 -9.99
CA LEU A 113 -28.29 -20.32 -9.05
C LEU A 113 -27.57 -20.00 -7.73
N GLU A 114 -26.47 -19.25 -7.80
CA GLU A 114 -25.73 -18.81 -6.59
C GLU A 114 -26.53 -17.80 -5.77
N ARG A 115 -27.39 -16.99 -6.41
CA ARG A 115 -28.32 -16.10 -5.69
C ARG A 115 -29.33 -16.86 -4.85
N ILE A 116 -29.77 -18.04 -5.30
CA ILE A 116 -30.74 -18.87 -4.58
C ILE A 116 -30.09 -19.50 -3.33
N ARG A 117 -28.89 -20.08 -3.47
CA ARG A 117 -28.15 -20.70 -2.35
C ARG A 117 -27.70 -19.69 -1.29
N GLN A 118 -27.29 -18.49 -1.68
CA GLN A 118 -26.81 -17.50 -0.72
C GLN A 118 -27.94 -16.88 0.14
N ASN A 119 -29.20 -16.97 -0.29
CA ASN A 119 -30.33 -16.60 0.57
C ASN A 119 -30.44 -17.50 1.83
N GLU A 120 -29.65 -18.58 1.92
CA GLU A 120 -29.54 -19.44 3.09
C GLU A 120 -28.58 -18.90 4.16
N ALA A 121 -27.67 -17.96 3.82
CA ALA A 121 -26.81 -17.32 4.81
C ALA A 121 -27.63 -16.33 5.65
N ASN A 122 -27.92 -16.69 6.90
CA ASN A 122 -28.67 -15.82 7.79
C ASN A 122 -27.78 -14.63 8.21
N ARG A 123 -28.40 -13.48 8.50
CA ARG A 123 -27.78 -12.24 8.97
C ARG A 123 -26.74 -12.45 10.06
N GLU A 124 -26.99 -13.39 10.98
CA GLU A 124 -26.08 -13.77 12.07
C GLU A 124 -24.72 -14.29 11.57
N GLN A 125 -24.70 -15.12 10.51
CA GLN A 125 -23.44 -15.64 9.94
C GLN A 125 -22.63 -14.53 9.27
N LEU A 126 -23.32 -13.59 8.61
CA LEU A 126 -22.67 -12.41 8.04
C LEU A 126 -22.13 -11.48 9.14
N ASP A 127 -22.86 -11.28 10.23
CA ASP A 127 -22.38 -10.49 11.37
C ASP A 127 -21.15 -11.14 12.03
N HIS A 128 -21.17 -12.47 12.23
CA HIS A 128 -20.01 -13.20 12.71
C HIS A 128 -18.79 -13.07 11.78
N THR A 129 -19.02 -13.14 10.47
CA THR A 129 -17.97 -12.93 9.46
C THR A 129 -17.40 -11.52 9.52
N ARG A 130 -18.24 -10.48 9.64
CA ARG A 130 -17.79 -9.10 9.82
C ARG A 130 -16.90 -8.96 11.06
N ASP A 131 -17.25 -9.61 12.16
CA ASP A 131 -16.44 -9.60 13.38
C ASP A 131 -15.09 -10.28 13.19
N MET A 132 -15.04 -11.45 12.55
CA MET A 132 -13.78 -12.13 12.24
C MET A 132 -12.89 -11.31 11.31
N VAL A 133 -13.46 -10.73 10.25
CA VAL A 133 -12.74 -9.86 9.32
C VAL A 133 -12.18 -8.64 10.05
N ARG A 134 -12.98 -7.97 10.89
CA ARG A 134 -12.53 -6.84 11.72
C ARG A 134 -11.37 -7.23 12.64
N GLN A 135 -11.43 -8.40 13.28
CA GLN A 135 -10.35 -8.90 14.14
C GLN A 135 -9.08 -9.24 13.36
N SER A 136 -9.20 -9.82 12.16
CA SER A 136 -8.06 -10.07 11.26
C SER A 136 -7.38 -8.77 10.84
N ILE A 137 -8.16 -7.81 10.35
CA ILE A 137 -7.69 -6.49 9.94
C ILE A 137 -6.95 -5.77 11.07
N ARG A 138 -7.48 -5.81 12.30
CA ARG A 138 -6.82 -5.21 13.46
C ARG A 138 -5.40 -5.74 13.67
N GLN A 139 -5.17 -7.04 13.49
CA GLN A 139 -3.87 -7.67 13.79
C GLN A 139 -2.75 -7.12 12.90
N PHE A 140 -2.96 -7.08 11.58
CA PHE A 140 -1.92 -6.59 10.66
C PHE A 140 -1.85 -5.06 10.57
N LEU A 141 -2.91 -4.34 10.96
CA LEU A 141 -2.87 -2.87 11.05
C LEU A 141 -2.23 -2.36 12.34
N GLN A 142 -2.20 -3.15 13.42
CA GLN A 142 -1.68 -2.71 14.71
C GLN A 142 -0.26 -2.11 14.63
N PRO A 143 0.71 -2.70 13.90
CA PRO A 143 2.03 -2.11 13.76
C PRO A 143 2.03 -0.70 13.15
N LEU A 144 1.11 -0.41 12.22
CA LEU A 144 0.97 0.91 11.59
C LEU A 144 0.31 1.90 12.56
N ILE A 145 -0.71 1.46 13.28
CA ILE A 145 -1.45 2.25 14.28
C ILE A 145 -0.50 2.71 15.38
N ASP A 146 0.30 1.79 15.94
CA ASP A 146 1.28 2.09 17.00
C ASP A 146 2.32 3.12 16.55
N ARG A 147 2.63 3.12 15.24
CA ARG A 147 3.60 4.03 14.60
C ARG A 147 2.96 5.30 14.05
N GLY A 148 1.63 5.47 14.13
CA GLY A 148 0.93 6.61 13.54
C GLY A 148 1.18 6.77 12.04
N ILE A 149 1.23 5.65 11.31
CA ILE A 149 1.46 5.64 9.86
C ILE A 149 0.09 5.61 9.15
N PRO A 150 -0.22 6.59 8.30
CA PRO A 150 -1.46 6.58 7.51
C PRO A 150 -1.36 5.52 6.41
N TRP A 151 -2.50 5.00 5.99
CA TRP A 151 -2.56 3.92 5.03
C TRP A 151 -3.83 3.95 4.19
N VAL A 152 -3.76 3.31 3.03
CA VAL A 152 -4.86 3.18 2.07
C VAL A 152 -4.90 1.74 1.57
N VAL A 153 -6.09 1.23 1.24
CA VAL A 153 -6.29 -0.13 0.77
C VAL A 153 -7.09 -0.18 -0.53
N THR A 154 -6.69 -1.08 -1.42
CA THR A 154 -7.53 -1.63 -2.47
C THR A 154 -7.57 -3.14 -2.36
N TYR A 155 -8.31 -3.78 -3.25
CA TYR A 155 -8.77 -5.13 -3.08
C TYR A 155 -8.30 -6.06 -4.19
N GLY A 156 -8.08 -7.31 -3.80
CA GLY A 156 -7.83 -8.42 -4.68
C GLY A 156 -8.99 -9.41 -4.70
N ASN A 157 -8.86 -10.40 -5.57
CA ASN A 157 -9.89 -11.38 -5.86
C ASN A 157 -10.28 -12.27 -4.67
N HIS A 158 -9.46 -12.35 -3.62
CA HIS A 158 -9.73 -13.16 -2.43
C HIS A 158 -10.45 -12.38 -1.32
N ASP A 159 -10.36 -11.04 -1.27
CA ASP A 159 -10.92 -10.30 -0.12
C ASP A 159 -12.44 -10.41 -0.02
N SER A 160 -13.12 -10.46 -1.17
CA SER A 160 -14.59 -10.59 -1.21
C SER A 160 -15.08 -12.01 -0.97
N GLN A 161 -14.20 -13.01 -0.97
CA GLN A 161 -14.62 -14.41 -0.91
C GLN A 161 -15.16 -14.81 0.45
N CYS A 162 -14.86 -14.05 1.51
CA CYS A 162 -15.45 -14.25 2.84
C CYS A 162 -16.97 -13.98 2.87
N GLY A 163 -17.54 -13.41 1.81
CA GLY A 163 -18.97 -13.12 1.68
C GLY A 163 -19.30 -11.62 1.72
N LEU A 164 -18.40 -10.79 2.24
CA LEU A 164 -18.58 -9.35 2.34
C LEU A 164 -18.27 -8.64 1.01
N SER A 165 -19.03 -7.59 0.70
CA SER A 165 -18.80 -6.71 -0.44
C SER A 165 -17.58 -5.79 -0.23
N ARG A 166 -17.09 -5.18 -1.31
CA ARG A 166 -16.00 -4.19 -1.22
C ARG A 166 -16.39 -3.02 -0.33
N GLU A 167 -17.63 -2.56 -0.42
CA GLU A 167 -18.17 -1.46 0.39
C GLU A 167 -18.24 -1.81 1.88
N GLU A 168 -18.63 -3.05 2.20
CA GLU A 168 -18.64 -3.57 3.56
C GLU A 168 -17.22 -3.68 4.13
N MET A 169 -16.27 -4.19 3.34
CA MET A 169 -14.86 -4.22 3.70
C MET A 169 -14.31 -2.80 3.93
N ASP A 170 -14.64 -1.86 3.04
CA ASP A 170 -14.25 -0.45 3.13
C ASP A 170 -14.78 0.18 4.42
N ALA A 171 -16.03 -0.14 4.79
CA ALA A 171 -16.63 0.33 6.03
C ALA A 171 -15.87 -0.18 7.25
N ILE A 172 -15.49 -1.46 7.29
CA ILE A 172 -14.68 -2.04 8.38
C ILE A 172 -13.30 -1.37 8.43
N TYR A 173 -12.59 -1.24 7.31
CA TYR A 173 -11.29 -0.58 7.26
C TYR A 173 -11.35 0.86 7.77
N ARG A 174 -12.43 1.59 7.48
CA ARG A 174 -12.62 2.96 7.94
C ARG A 174 -12.75 3.10 9.46
N GLU A 175 -13.09 2.02 10.18
CA GLU A 175 -13.16 2.02 11.66
C GLU A 175 -11.79 2.22 12.32
N PHE A 176 -10.69 1.94 11.60
CA PHE A 176 -9.33 1.97 12.14
C PHE A 176 -8.62 3.31 11.90
N PRO A 177 -7.82 3.80 12.87
CA PRO A 177 -6.99 4.98 12.70
C PRO A 177 -6.00 4.83 11.54
N GLY A 178 -5.69 5.95 10.89
CA GLY A 178 -4.73 5.97 9.77
C GLY A 178 -5.36 5.72 8.40
N CYS A 179 -6.59 5.22 8.33
CA CYS A 179 -7.25 4.88 7.08
C CYS A 179 -7.54 6.12 6.21
N LEU A 180 -7.11 6.09 4.95
CA LEU A 180 -7.36 7.11 3.94
C LEU A 180 -8.51 6.78 3.00
N ASN A 181 -9.06 5.55 3.03
CA ASN A 181 -10.26 5.22 2.25
C ASN A 181 -11.42 6.11 2.71
N ALA A 182 -11.92 6.98 1.83
CA ALA A 182 -13.06 7.85 2.11
C ALA A 182 -14.32 7.31 1.45
N GLU A 183 -15.48 7.71 1.96
CA GLU A 183 -16.76 7.36 1.33
C GLU A 183 -16.77 7.78 -0.14
N SER A 184 -17.23 6.87 -1.00
CA SER A 184 -17.34 7.12 -2.44
C SER A 184 -18.08 8.43 -2.73
N THR A 185 -17.61 9.15 -3.76
CA THR A 185 -18.37 10.24 -4.37
C THR A 185 -18.87 9.88 -5.76
N ALA A 186 -18.60 8.67 -6.29
CA ALA A 186 -18.87 8.08 -7.61
C ALA A 186 -19.38 9.01 -8.74
N SER A 187 -20.47 9.73 -8.52
CA SER A 187 -20.99 10.78 -9.41
C SER A 187 -20.13 12.05 -9.52
N ARG A 188 -19.21 12.32 -8.57
CA ARG A 188 -18.35 13.50 -8.48
C ARG A 188 -16.93 13.15 -8.01
N PRO A 189 -16.16 12.38 -8.80
CA PRO A 189 -14.78 11.99 -8.46
C PRO A 189 -13.80 13.17 -8.38
N ASP A 190 -14.19 14.34 -8.90
CA ASP A 190 -13.46 15.61 -8.81
C ASP A 190 -13.58 16.30 -7.44
N LEU A 191 -14.53 15.85 -6.60
CA LEU A 191 -14.85 16.49 -5.33
C LEU A 191 -14.11 15.79 -4.18
N PRO A 192 -13.09 16.44 -3.57
CA PRO A 192 -12.29 15.81 -2.54
C PRO A 192 -13.04 15.70 -1.21
N ARG A 193 -12.66 14.71 -0.41
CA ARG A 193 -13.02 14.56 0.99
C ARG A 193 -11.77 14.69 1.88
N THR A 194 -12.01 14.91 3.17
CA THR A 194 -11.00 14.84 4.23
C THR A 194 -11.42 13.79 5.25
N ARG A 195 -10.46 13.17 5.95
CA ARG A 195 -10.74 12.25 7.05
C ARG A 195 -9.88 12.58 8.26
N SER A 196 -10.48 13.13 9.31
CA SER A 196 -9.76 13.46 10.55
C SER A 196 -9.12 12.24 11.22
N SER A 197 -9.78 11.08 11.17
CA SER A 197 -9.27 9.81 11.74
C SER A 197 -8.10 9.19 10.96
N SER A 198 -7.75 9.71 9.78
CA SER A 198 -6.62 9.22 8.97
C SER A 198 -5.25 9.62 9.54
N GLY A 199 -5.21 10.51 10.54
CA GLY A 199 -3.98 11.16 10.98
C GLY A 199 -3.48 12.24 10.01
N LEU A 200 -4.16 12.46 8.88
CA LEU A 200 -3.91 13.51 7.90
C LEU A 200 -5.13 14.45 7.75
N PRO A 201 -5.42 15.32 8.75
CA PRO A 201 -6.61 16.16 8.75
C PRO A 201 -6.73 17.08 7.52
N ASP A 202 -5.61 17.46 6.90
CA ASP A 202 -5.60 18.34 5.75
C ASP A 202 -5.45 17.62 4.40
N GLN A 203 -5.42 16.29 4.40
CA GLN A 203 -5.27 15.52 3.18
C GLN A 203 -6.56 15.58 2.36
N ARG A 204 -6.44 16.05 1.12
CA ARG A 204 -7.49 15.89 0.10
C ARG A 204 -7.46 14.45 -0.41
N ILE A 205 -8.61 13.81 -0.43
CA ILE A 205 -8.80 12.42 -0.88
C ILE A 205 -9.86 12.47 -1.97
N TYR A 206 -9.59 11.92 -3.15
CA TYR A 206 -10.53 11.89 -4.27
C TYR A 206 -11.05 10.46 -4.45
N PRO A 207 -12.10 10.06 -3.71
CA PRO A 207 -12.65 8.71 -3.81
C PRO A 207 -13.49 8.57 -5.08
N CYS A 208 -13.40 7.43 -5.75
CA CYS A 208 -14.29 7.06 -6.86
C CYS A 208 -15.30 6.03 -6.37
N GLU A 209 -14.83 4.84 -6.02
CA GLU A 209 -15.60 3.70 -5.51
C GLU A 209 -14.78 2.97 -4.45
N ALA A 210 -15.33 1.93 -3.82
CA ALA A 210 -14.61 1.18 -2.80
C ALA A 210 -13.28 0.66 -3.37
N GLY A 211 -12.15 0.98 -2.71
CA GLY A 211 -10.82 0.60 -3.18
C GLY A 211 -10.26 1.40 -4.36
N THR A 212 -10.99 2.39 -4.89
CA THR A 212 -10.52 3.25 -5.98
C THR A 212 -10.53 4.73 -5.58
N LEU A 213 -9.35 5.34 -5.45
CA LEU A 213 -9.20 6.74 -5.07
C LEU A 213 -7.85 7.34 -5.49
N ALA A 214 -7.74 8.67 -5.45
CA ALA A 214 -6.49 9.39 -5.71
C ALA A 214 -6.08 10.29 -4.53
N LEU A 215 -4.77 10.36 -4.31
CA LEU A 215 -4.13 11.11 -3.23
C LEU A 215 -3.04 12.05 -3.81
N PRO A 216 -3.24 13.38 -3.80
CA PRO A 216 -2.18 14.32 -4.15
C PRO A 216 -1.09 14.34 -3.07
N VAL A 217 0.16 14.41 -3.53
CA VAL A 217 1.35 14.60 -2.68
C VAL A 217 1.91 15.99 -2.96
N MET A 218 1.94 16.83 -1.93
CA MET A 218 2.34 18.23 -2.03
C MET A 218 3.88 18.39 -1.98
N ASP A 219 4.39 19.51 -2.47
CA ASP A 219 5.75 19.95 -2.14
C ASP A 219 5.89 20.32 -0.65
N ALA A 220 7.14 20.50 -0.20
CA ALA A 220 7.42 20.79 1.21
C ALA A 220 6.77 22.11 1.68
N ASP A 221 6.65 23.10 0.79
CA ASP A 221 6.07 24.43 1.04
C ASP A 221 4.54 24.47 0.92
N ARG A 222 3.90 23.37 0.50
CA ARG A 222 2.45 23.26 0.29
C ARG A 222 1.89 24.21 -0.77
N LYS A 223 2.68 24.54 -1.78
CA LYS A 223 2.29 25.43 -2.88
C LYS A 223 1.72 24.69 -4.08
N ARG A 224 2.14 23.43 -4.31
CA ARG A 224 1.69 22.64 -5.47
C ARG A 224 1.65 21.15 -5.19
N THR A 225 0.82 20.44 -5.94
CA THR A 225 0.90 18.99 -6.09
C THR A 225 2.12 18.64 -6.94
N VAL A 226 2.95 17.71 -6.46
CA VAL A 226 4.17 17.25 -7.16
C VAL A 226 3.91 15.95 -7.92
N LEU A 227 3.14 15.04 -7.32
CA LEU A 227 2.69 13.77 -7.92
C LEU A 227 1.36 13.35 -7.30
N GLY A 228 0.63 12.47 -7.99
CA GLY A 228 -0.54 11.79 -7.45
C GLY A 228 -0.30 10.30 -7.25
N LEU A 229 -0.91 9.73 -6.21
CA LEU A 229 -1.01 8.28 -6.02
C LEU A 229 -2.45 7.87 -6.38
N ALA A 230 -2.61 7.04 -7.40
CA ALA A 230 -3.87 6.38 -7.71
C ALA A 230 -3.85 4.97 -7.09
N VAL A 231 -4.88 4.65 -6.33
CA VAL A 231 -5.12 3.32 -5.77
C VAL A 231 -6.41 2.81 -6.43
N VAL A 232 -6.39 1.63 -7.03
CA VAL A 232 -7.46 1.17 -7.94
C VAL A 232 -7.88 -0.25 -7.63
N ASP A 233 -9.18 -0.50 -7.47
CA ASP A 233 -9.73 -1.86 -7.50
C ASP A 233 -9.66 -2.36 -8.95
N SER A 234 -8.69 -3.24 -9.22
CA SER A 234 -8.47 -3.83 -10.55
C SER A 234 -9.49 -4.91 -10.91
N GLY A 235 -10.50 -5.12 -10.07
CA GLY A 235 -11.58 -6.07 -10.30
C GLY A 235 -11.42 -7.37 -9.52
N ASP A 236 -12.38 -8.27 -9.77
CA ASP A 236 -12.38 -9.64 -9.29
C ASP A 236 -12.06 -10.58 -10.47
N TYR A 237 -12.44 -11.85 -10.43
CA TYR A 237 -12.41 -12.71 -11.61
C TYR A 237 -13.36 -12.24 -12.72
N ALA A 238 -12.98 -12.44 -13.98
CA ALA A 238 -13.83 -12.18 -15.14
C ALA A 238 -14.94 -13.23 -15.30
N ARG A 239 -16.08 -12.81 -15.86
CA ARG A 239 -17.22 -13.71 -16.16
C ARG A 239 -16.90 -14.78 -17.20
N SER A 240 -16.00 -14.48 -18.13
CA SER A 240 -15.48 -15.41 -19.13
C SER A 240 -14.46 -16.41 -18.56
N GLY A 241 -14.01 -16.24 -17.32
CA GLY A 241 -12.95 -17.02 -16.70
C GLY A 241 -11.65 -16.23 -16.48
N GLY A 242 -10.88 -16.66 -15.47
CA GLY A 242 -9.68 -16.01 -14.90
C GLY A 242 -9.88 -14.56 -14.47
N TYR A 243 -8.91 -13.68 -14.65
CA TYR A 243 -8.87 -12.40 -13.94
C TYR A 243 -9.60 -11.27 -14.69
N GLY A 244 -10.27 -10.43 -13.91
CA GLY A 244 -11.07 -9.31 -14.39
C GLY A 244 -10.28 -8.01 -14.41
N SER A 245 -10.97 -6.95 -14.79
CA SER A 245 -10.39 -5.63 -15.03
C SER A 245 -11.09 -4.58 -14.17
N PRO A 246 -10.49 -3.37 -14.03
CA PRO A 246 -11.16 -2.26 -13.38
C PRO A 246 -12.54 -1.99 -13.99
N SER A 247 -13.45 -1.43 -13.17
CA SER A 247 -14.77 -1.01 -13.64
C SER A 247 -14.68 0.14 -14.66
N ASP A 248 -15.73 0.37 -15.44
CA ASP A 248 -15.83 1.55 -16.31
C ASP A 248 -15.66 2.87 -15.53
N ALA A 249 -16.13 2.90 -14.28
CA ALA A 249 -15.98 4.07 -13.41
C ALA A 249 -14.50 4.28 -13.03
N ALA A 250 -13.78 3.21 -12.66
CA ALA A 250 -12.36 3.26 -12.38
C ALA A 250 -11.52 3.66 -13.61
N LEU A 251 -11.84 3.15 -14.80
CA LEU A 251 -11.15 3.54 -16.05
C LEU A 251 -11.38 5.03 -16.38
N LYS A 252 -12.63 5.51 -16.28
CA LYS A 252 -12.95 6.94 -16.44
C LYS A 252 -12.26 7.81 -15.40
N PHE A 253 -12.18 7.32 -14.16
CA PHE A 253 -11.48 7.99 -13.07
C PHE A 253 -9.99 8.17 -13.39
N LEU A 254 -9.32 7.10 -13.86
CA LEU A 254 -7.92 7.17 -14.29
C LEU A 254 -7.71 8.18 -15.44
N GLY A 255 -8.63 8.23 -16.40
CA GLY A 255 -8.57 9.24 -17.47
C GLY A 255 -8.68 10.68 -16.96
N LEU A 256 -9.48 10.90 -15.91
CA LEU A 256 -9.82 12.23 -15.39
C LEU A 256 -8.80 12.80 -14.40
N MET A 257 -8.25 11.97 -13.50
CA MET A 257 -7.50 12.46 -12.34
C MET A 257 -6.22 13.26 -12.64
N PRO A 258 -5.41 12.93 -13.67
CA PRO A 258 -4.25 13.75 -14.02
C PRO A 258 -4.61 15.20 -14.32
N ASP A 259 -5.77 15.44 -14.94
CA ASP A 259 -6.27 16.79 -15.24
C ASP A 259 -6.78 17.50 -13.98
N VAL A 260 -7.47 16.78 -13.09
CA VAL A 260 -7.96 17.33 -11.81
C VAL A 260 -6.81 17.72 -10.87
N LEU A 261 -5.75 16.91 -10.84
CA LEU A 261 -4.60 17.14 -9.94
C LEU A 261 -3.50 17.98 -10.58
N HIS A 262 -3.58 18.23 -11.89
CA HIS A 262 -2.56 18.93 -12.70
C HIS A 262 -1.15 18.36 -12.50
N THR A 263 -1.02 17.05 -12.45
CA THR A 263 0.26 16.36 -12.23
C THR A 263 0.25 14.94 -12.79
N ARG A 264 1.43 14.34 -12.92
CA ARG A 264 1.59 12.93 -13.24
C ARG A 264 1.31 12.04 -12.03
N MET A 265 0.88 10.82 -12.29
CA MET A 265 0.44 9.88 -11.26
C MET A 265 1.13 8.51 -11.35
N MET A 266 1.17 7.81 -10.21
CA MET A 266 1.55 6.40 -10.10
C MET A 266 0.35 5.57 -9.65
N VAL A 267 0.12 4.44 -10.30
CA VAL A 267 -0.98 3.50 -9.99
C VAL A 267 -0.51 2.38 -9.06
N PHE A 268 -1.33 2.03 -8.09
CA PHE A 268 -1.21 0.86 -7.23
C PHE A 268 -2.49 0.04 -7.31
N GLN A 269 -2.38 -1.24 -7.67
CA GLN A 269 -3.52 -2.13 -7.78
C GLN A 269 -3.14 -3.58 -7.52
N HIS A 270 -4.13 -4.47 -7.58
CA HIS A 270 -3.93 -5.88 -7.31
C HIS A 270 -3.37 -6.61 -8.53
N PHE A 271 -4.10 -6.61 -9.64
CA PHE A 271 -3.75 -7.38 -10.83
C PHE A 271 -2.70 -6.67 -11.70
N PRO A 272 -1.72 -7.42 -12.24
CA PRO A 272 -0.92 -6.93 -13.36
C PRO A 272 -1.78 -6.85 -14.62
N ILE A 273 -1.36 -6.00 -15.56
CA ILE A 273 -1.98 -5.85 -16.89
C ILE A 273 -1.21 -6.66 -17.94
N PRO A 274 -1.81 -7.00 -19.10
CA PRO A 274 -1.15 -7.82 -20.13
C PRO A 274 0.23 -7.30 -20.57
N GLN A 275 0.44 -5.98 -20.54
CA GLN A 275 1.68 -5.33 -20.94
C GLN A 275 2.88 -5.69 -20.06
N TYR A 276 2.69 -6.27 -18.87
CA TYR A 276 3.79 -6.82 -18.08
C TYR A 276 4.60 -7.87 -18.85
N TYR A 277 3.99 -8.62 -19.79
CA TYR A 277 4.72 -9.53 -20.67
C TYR A 277 5.73 -8.84 -21.61
N ARG A 278 5.63 -7.52 -21.82
CA ARG A 278 6.62 -6.76 -22.63
C ARG A 278 7.97 -6.59 -21.94
N LEU A 279 8.01 -6.81 -20.62
CA LEU A 279 9.23 -6.91 -19.81
C LEU A 279 9.88 -8.30 -19.88
N LEU A 280 9.29 -9.25 -20.61
CA LEU A 280 9.75 -10.63 -20.69
C LEU A 280 10.24 -10.96 -22.12
N LYS A 281 11.18 -11.91 -22.22
CA LYS A 281 11.62 -12.51 -23.49
C LYS A 281 11.11 -13.95 -23.56
N SER A 282 10.51 -14.33 -24.69
CA SER A 282 10.14 -15.73 -24.92
C SER A 282 11.40 -16.58 -25.15
N VAL A 283 11.42 -17.77 -24.57
CA VAL A 283 12.54 -18.72 -24.62
C VAL A 283 12.03 -20.15 -24.77
N PRO A 284 12.88 -21.10 -25.21
CA PRO A 284 12.57 -22.52 -25.11
C PRO A 284 12.23 -22.95 -23.68
N PRO A 285 11.31 -23.92 -23.45
CA PRO A 285 10.91 -24.34 -22.11
C PRO A 285 12.02 -24.89 -21.22
N ASN A 286 13.12 -25.35 -21.81
CA ASN A 286 14.29 -25.88 -21.10
C ASN A 286 15.38 -24.84 -20.83
N ALA A 287 15.16 -23.57 -21.18
CA ALA A 287 16.09 -22.51 -20.84
C ALA A 287 16.16 -22.32 -19.32
N ALA A 288 17.33 -21.90 -18.81
CA ALA A 288 17.51 -21.63 -17.38
C ALA A 288 16.53 -20.55 -16.93
N HIS A 289 15.89 -20.77 -15.76
CA HIS A 289 14.89 -19.86 -15.18
C HIS A 289 13.66 -19.59 -16.07
N ALA A 290 13.41 -20.43 -17.09
CA ALA A 290 12.21 -20.32 -17.90
C ALA A 290 10.94 -20.56 -17.05
N VAL A 291 9.98 -19.66 -17.19
CA VAL A 291 8.69 -19.71 -16.49
C VAL A 291 7.58 -19.74 -17.54
N GLU A 292 6.63 -20.66 -17.39
CA GLU A 292 5.49 -20.73 -18.31
C GLU A 292 4.58 -19.52 -18.15
N GLY A 293 4.12 -18.95 -19.26
CA GLY A 293 3.11 -17.92 -19.27
C GLY A 293 1.76 -18.44 -18.75
N TYR A 294 0.91 -17.52 -18.33
CA TYR A 294 -0.38 -17.84 -17.74
C TYR A 294 -1.52 -17.59 -18.73
N ARG A 295 -2.47 -18.55 -18.79
CA ARG A 295 -3.69 -18.51 -19.63
C ARG A 295 -3.46 -18.14 -21.08
N VAL A 296 -3.79 -16.92 -21.53
CA VAL A 296 -3.61 -16.52 -22.94
C VAL A 296 -2.15 -16.53 -23.38
N PHE A 297 -1.21 -16.58 -22.43
CA PHE A 297 0.23 -16.73 -22.66
C PHE A 297 0.75 -18.15 -22.38
N SER A 298 -0.11 -19.11 -22.03
CA SER A 298 0.27 -20.51 -21.76
C SER A 298 0.82 -21.21 -23.02
N GLY A 299 1.61 -22.27 -22.82
CA GLY A 299 2.33 -22.94 -23.91
C GLY A 299 3.57 -22.20 -24.42
N HIS A 300 3.87 -21.03 -23.86
CA HIS A 300 5.10 -20.28 -24.08
C HIS A 300 5.86 -20.13 -22.76
N SER A 301 7.19 -20.18 -22.83
CA SER A 301 8.05 -19.94 -21.68
C SER A 301 8.79 -18.62 -21.81
N TYR A 302 9.06 -17.99 -20.68
CA TYR A 302 9.57 -16.64 -20.58
C TYR A 302 10.68 -16.51 -19.54
N VAL A 303 11.59 -15.58 -19.76
CA VAL A 303 12.53 -15.04 -18.77
C VAL A 303 12.39 -13.53 -18.73
N LEU A 304 12.94 -12.86 -17.71
CA LEU A 304 13.01 -11.40 -17.69
C LEU A 304 13.86 -10.88 -18.86
N ASP A 305 13.41 -9.78 -19.45
CA ASP A 305 14.22 -8.98 -20.36
C ASP A 305 15.17 -8.10 -19.52
N GLU A 306 16.42 -8.52 -19.33
CA GLU A 306 17.41 -7.77 -18.55
C GLU A 306 17.71 -6.38 -19.12
N ASP A 307 17.44 -6.13 -20.42
CA ASP A 307 17.62 -4.81 -21.02
C ASP A 307 16.51 -3.83 -20.62
N LYS A 308 15.36 -4.35 -20.15
CA LYS A 308 14.19 -3.56 -19.74
C LYS A 308 13.94 -3.57 -18.23
N THR A 309 14.57 -4.48 -17.51
CA THR A 309 14.30 -4.72 -16.08
C THR A 309 15.43 -4.21 -15.21
N LEU A 310 15.08 -3.77 -14.00
CA LEU A 310 16.03 -3.23 -13.04
C LEU A 310 16.84 -4.38 -12.40
N PRO A 311 18.13 -4.15 -12.06
CA PRO A 311 18.93 -5.11 -11.32
C PRO A 311 18.25 -5.59 -10.04
N GLY A 312 18.39 -6.87 -9.74
CA GLY A 312 17.73 -7.52 -8.60
C GLY A 312 16.32 -8.03 -8.89
N SER A 313 15.77 -7.76 -10.08
CA SER A 313 14.48 -8.30 -10.52
C SER A 313 14.54 -9.82 -10.68
N TYR A 314 13.42 -10.50 -10.41
CA TYR A 314 13.26 -11.92 -10.69
C TYR A 314 11.81 -12.27 -11.08
N LEU A 315 11.68 -13.25 -11.98
CA LEU A 315 10.40 -13.84 -12.39
C LEU A 315 10.27 -15.20 -11.69
N GLY A 316 9.31 -15.31 -10.78
CA GLY A 316 9.05 -16.53 -10.01
C GLY A 316 7.87 -17.34 -10.53
N GLU A 317 6.97 -16.70 -11.29
CA GLU A 317 5.81 -17.34 -11.92
C GLU A 317 5.24 -16.54 -13.08
N GLY A 318 4.41 -17.19 -13.90
CA GLY A 318 3.77 -16.55 -15.04
C GLY A 318 2.91 -15.39 -14.58
N VAL A 319 2.94 -14.28 -15.33
CA VAL A 319 2.19 -13.09 -14.96
C VAL A 319 0.69 -13.34 -15.11
N SER A 320 -0.04 -13.23 -14.01
CA SER A 320 -1.47 -13.53 -13.90
C SER A 320 -2.34 -12.31 -14.21
N CYS A 321 -2.35 -11.87 -15.47
CA CYS A 321 -3.15 -10.74 -15.91
C CYS A 321 -4.52 -11.15 -16.48
N PRO A 322 -5.44 -10.21 -16.74
CA PRO A 322 -6.66 -10.46 -17.50
C PRO A 322 -6.37 -11.01 -18.91
N ASP A 323 -7.28 -11.84 -19.43
CA ASP A 323 -7.14 -12.43 -20.79
C ASP A 323 -7.29 -11.38 -21.89
N ALA A 324 -8.11 -10.36 -21.65
CA ALA A 324 -8.38 -9.29 -22.59
C ALA A 324 -7.85 -7.98 -22.01
N ASP A 325 -7.23 -7.18 -22.87
CA ASP A 325 -6.83 -5.81 -22.54
C ASP A 325 -8.09 -4.95 -22.38
N SER A 326 -8.24 -4.33 -21.20
CA SER A 326 -9.34 -3.44 -20.87
C SER A 326 -9.18 -2.02 -21.44
N GLY A 327 -8.03 -1.73 -22.07
CA GLY A 327 -7.65 -0.38 -22.48
C GLY A 327 -7.02 0.43 -21.33
N GLU A 328 -6.84 -0.17 -20.15
CA GLU A 328 -6.21 0.48 -19.00
C GLU A 328 -4.81 1.00 -19.36
N TYR A 329 -3.95 0.17 -19.99
CA TYR A 329 -2.63 0.62 -20.41
C TYR A 329 -2.70 1.80 -21.37
N ALA A 330 -3.65 1.80 -22.30
CA ALA A 330 -3.82 2.89 -23.25
C ALA A 330 -4.20 4.20 -22.55
N ILE A 331 -5.00 4.14 -21.47
CA ILE A 331 -5.31 5.30 -20.62
C ILE A 331 -4.05 5.79 -19.92
N LEU A 332 -3.28 4.89 -19.31
CA LEU A 332 -2.09 5.24 -18.54
C LEU A 332 -0.98 5.82 -19.44
N ALA A 333 -0.74 5.20 -20.60
CA ALA A 333 0.28 5.60 -21.56
C ALA A 333 -0.14 6.79 -22.46
N ASN A 334 -1.35 7.32 -22.28
CA ASN A 334 -1.83 8.47 -23.05
C ASN A 334 -1.10 9.75 -22.61
N GLY A 335 -0.04 10.09 -23.34
CA GLY A 335 0.83 11.21 -23.03
C GLY A 335 1.58 11.01 -21.70
N ASP A 336 2.18 12.07 -21.18
CA ASP A 336 2.98 12.01 -19.95
C ASP A 336 2.13 12.02 -18.67
N ARG A 337 0.96 11.37 -18.65
CA ARG A 337 -0.01 11.45 -17.54
C ARG A 337 0.31 10.50 -16.38
N TYR A 338 0.80 9.31 -16.68
CA TYR A 338 1.27 8.36 -15.68
C TYR A 338 2.76 8.08 -15.88
N PHE A 339 3.42 7.61 -14.82
CA PHE A 339 4.84 7.26 -14.88
C PHE A 339 5.15 5.90 -14.28
N ALA A 340 4.21 5.30 -13.54
CA ALA A 340 4.38 3.99 -12.97
C ALA A 340 3.05 3.29 -12.69
N ILE A 341 3.07 1.96 -12.80
CA ILE A 341 2.03 1.05 -12.31
C ILE A 341 2.70 -0.05 -11.46
N CYS A 342 2.12 -0.32 -10.30
CA CYS A 342 2.57 -1.37 -9.40
C CYS A 342 1.43 -2.34 -9.09
N ALA A 343 1.71 -3.62 -9.26
CA ALA A 343 0.79 -4.72 -9.01
C ALA A 343 1.34 -5.69 -7.93
N GLY A 344 0.43 -6.48 -7.37
CA GLY A 344 0.72 -7.64 -6.54
C GLY A 344 0.26 -8.92 -7.25
N HIS A 345 -0.56 -9.71 -6.55
CA HIS A 345 -1.27 -10.90 -7.03
C HIS A 345 -0.39 -12.12 -7.35
N ASP A 346 0.71 -11.93 -8.07
CA ASP A 346 1.70 -12.96 -8.33
C ASP A 346 2.69 -13.00 -7.17
N HIS A 347 2.43 -13.88 -6.20
CA HIS A 347 3.14 -13.91 -4.92
C HIS A 347 4.66 -14.09 -5.05
N ARG A 348 5.12 -14.71 -6.14
CA ARG A 348 6.54 -15.01 -6.38
C ARG A 348 7.22 -14.03 -7.33
N ASN A 349 6.52 -13.05 -7.89
CA ASN A 349 7.13 -12.11 -8.81
C ASN A 349 7.68 -10.89 -8.07
N GLY A 350 8.95 -10.56 -8.32
CA GLY A 350 9.64 -9.46 -7.67
C GLY A 350 10.50 -8.68 -8.65
N PHE A 351 9.87 -8.11 -9.68
CA PHE A 351 10.58 -7.39 -10.73
C PHE A 351 10.05 -5.97 -10.90
N ALA A 352 10.90 -5.10 -11.45
CA ALA A 352 10.54 -3.76 -11.89
C ALA A 352 11.24 -3.50 -13.22
N GLY A 353 10.56 -2.87 -14.17
CA GLY A 353 11.14 -2.55 -15.47
C GLY A 353 10.38 -1.45 -16.19
N GLU A 354 10.91 -0.99 -17.31
CA GLU A 354 10.31 0.11 -18.07
C GLU A 354 9.73 -0.38 -19.40
N VAL A 355 8.51 0.07 -19.70
CA VAL A 355 7.86 -0.11 -21.00
C VAL A 355 7.35 1.25 -21.44
N ASP A 356 7.85 1.76 -22.57
CA ASP A 356 7.42 3.04 -23.17
C ASP A 356 7.45 4.22 -22.18
N GLY A 357 8.49 4.29 -21.32
CA GLY A 357 8.64 5.34 -20.30
C GLY A 357 7.79 5.14 -19.04
N MET A 358 7.03 4.05 -18.94
CA MET A 358 6.25 3.66 -17.76
C MET A 358 7.01 2.61 -16.94
N LEU A 359 7.26 2.90 -15.67
CA LEU A 359 7.78 1.90 -14.73
C LEU A 359 6.67 0.90 -14.36
N MET A 360 6.86 -0.38 -14.67
CA MET A 360 5.93 -1.46 -14.34
C MET A 360 6.56 -2.37 -13.28
N VAL A 361 5.84 -2.63 -12.19
CA VAL A 361 6.40 -3.26 -10.99
C VAL A 361 5.50 -4.38 -10.49
N ALA A 362 6.08 -5.58 -10.34
CA ALA A 362 5.45 -6.69 -9.65
C ALA A 362 6.09 -6.88 -8.27
N SER A 363 5.25 -7.02 -7.25
CA SER A 363 5.68 -7.21 -5.86
C SER A 363 5.28 -8.59 -5.35
N PRO A 364 6.17 -9.27 -4.61
CA PRO A 364 5.85 -10.57 -4.03
C PRO A 364 4.86 -10.39 -2.88
N THR A 365 4.34 -11.50 -2.38
CA THR A 365 3.53 -11.51 -1.16
C THR A 365 4.34 -10.97 0.03
N CYS A 366 3.64 -10.24 0.91
CA CYS A 366 4.12 -9.85 2.23
C CYS A 366 3.55 -10.71 3.37
N GLY A 367 2.82 -11.78 3.01
CA GLY A 367 2.14 -12.70 3.92
C GLY A 367 2.76 -14.10 3.98
N PHE A 368 2.31 -14.90 4.95
CA PHE A 368 2.82 -16.25 5.20
C PHE A 368 1.73 -17.34 5.20
N GLY A 369 0.47 -16.95 4.98
CA GLY A 369 -0.71 -17.83 5.03
C GLY A 369 -1.09 -18.45 3.68
N SER A 370 -0.37 -18.12 2.61
CA SER A 370 -0.60 -18.65 1.27
C SER A 370 0.69 -19.15 0.61
N TYR A 371 0.62 -19.60 -0.64
CA TYR A 371 1.81 -19.96 -1.41
C TYR A 371 2.67 -18.72 -1.66
N GLY A 372 3.96 -18.90 -1.93
CA GLY A 372 4.85 -17.77 -2.16
C GLY A 372 6.29 -18.19 -2.37
N PRO A 373 7.23 -17.22 -2.33
CA PRO A 373 8.65 -17.51 -2.41
C PRO A 373 9.10 -18.22 -1.12
N ALA A 374 10.38 -18.58 -1.06
CA ALA A 374 10.97 -19.05 0.18
C ALA A 374 10.65 -18.05 1.33
N PRO A 375 10.34 -18.51 2.55
CA PRO A 375 9.99 -17.66 3.70
C PRO A 375 10.89 -16.42 3.91
N ALA A 376 12.20 -16.55 3.67
CA ALA A 376 13.15 -15.44 3.80
C ALA A 376 12.97 -14.33 2.75
N ARG A 377 12.35 -14.65 1.60
CA ARG A 377 12.13 -13.75 0.47
C ARG A 377 10.71 -13.18 0.41
N VAL A 378 9.84 -13.51 1.37
CA VAL A 378 8.58 -12.78 1.61
C VAL A 378 8.96 -11.33 1.93
N ALA A 379 8.31 -10.35 1.27
CA ALA A 379 8.82 -8.99 1.29
C ALA A 379 7.72 -7.93 1.24
N ALA A 380 8.04 -6.75 1.77
CA ALA A 380 7.36 -5.51 1.44
C ALA A 380 8.12 -4.79 0.31
N ARG A 381 7.48 -3.87 -0.42
CA ARG A 381 8.19 -3.04 -1.43
C ARG A 381 8.21 -1.58 -1.03
N LEU A 382 9.40 -0.99 -0.97
CA LEU A 382 9.60 0.44 -0.73
C LEU A 382 9.70 1.18 -2.06
N PHE A 383 9.03 2.33 -2.14
CA PHE A 383 9.25 3.36 -3.14
C PHE A 383 9.73 4.64 -2.45
N GLU A 384 10.90 5.15 -2.85
CA GLU A 384 11.39 6.45 -2.42
C GLU A 384 11.43 7.43 -3.59
N PHE A 385 10.71 8.53 -3.42
CA PHE A 385 10.66 9.63 -4.37
C PHE A 385 11.64 10.73 -3.95
N ASP A 386 12.22 11.40 -4.94
CA ASP A 386 13.03 12.61 -4.77
C ASP A 386 12.36 13.74 -5.52
N ILE A 387 12.08 14.87 -4.86
CA ILE A 387 11.34 15.99 -5.46
C ILE A 387 11.99 16.56 -6.72
N ARG A 388 13.29 16.34 -6.93
CA ARG A 388 14.03 16.78 -8.11
C ARG A 388 13.77 15.90 -9.34
N HIS A 389 13.40 14.64 -9.11
CA HIS A 389 13.04 13.66 -10.14
C HIS A 389 11.81 12.86 -9.66
N PRO A 390 10.65 13.53 -9.45
CA PRO A 390 9.53 12.96 -8.71
C PRO A 390 8.83 11.82 -9.46
N TYR A 391 9.10 11.66 -10.75
CA TYR A 391 8.49 10.65 -11.61
C TYR A 391 9.43 9.46 -11.89
N HIS A 392 10.59 9.40 -11.23
CA HIS A 392 11.53 8.29 -11.31
C HIS A 392 11.84 7.76 -9.90
N PRO A 393 10.86 7.13 -9.22
CA PRO A 393 11.07 6.60 -7.88
C PRO A 393 12.14 5.51 -7.89
N ARG A 394 12.92 5.45 -6.81
CA ARG A 394 13.74 4.27 -6.52
C ARG A 394 12.88 3.25 -5.82
N THR A 395 13.03 1.97 -6.16
CA THR A 395 12.30 0.87 -5.50
C THR A 395 13.23 -0.20 -4.97
N GLN A 396 12.85 -0.84 -3.87
CA GLN A 396 13.59 -1.92 -3.22
C GLN A 396 12.62 -2.89 -2.55
N LEU A 397 12.91 -4.19 -2.67
CA LEU A 397 12.27 -5.22 -1.85
C LEU A 397 12.90 -5.26 -0.46
N LEU A 398 12.04 -5.28 0.55
CA LEU A 398 12.38 -5.37 1.95
C LEU A 398 12.09 -6.80 2.41
N GLU A 399 13.03 -7.71 2.13
CA GLU A 399 12.86 -9.14 2.35
C GLU A 399 12.93 -9.49 3.86
N PHE A 400 12.15 -10.49 4.26
CA PHE A 400 12.03 -10.94 5.65
C PHE A 400 13.38 -11.38 6.23
N GLY A 401 14.17 -12.14 5.46
CA GLY A 401 15.45 -12.66 5.89
C GLY A 401 16.41 -11.57 6.31
N ASP A 402 16.45 -10.48 5.53
CA ASP A 402 17.33 -9.34 5.76
C ASP A 402 16.82 -8.42 6.89
N LEU A 403 15.51 -8.18 6.95
CA LEU A 403 14.93 -7.27 7.93
C LEU A 403 14.69 -7.90 9.31
N VAL A 404 14.32 -9.17 9.33
CA VAL A 404 13.78 -9.83 10.52
C VAL A 404 14.61 -11.05 10.94
N GLY A 405 15.38 -11.64 10.02
CA GLY A 405 16.17 -12.84 10.26
C GLY A 405 15.39 -14.12 9.98
N LYS A 406 15.47 -15.10 10.89
CA LYS A 406 14.87 -16.42 10.66
C LYS A 406 13.34 -16.40 10.87
N PRO A 407 12.56 -16.99 9.94
CA PRO A 407 11.11 -17.13 10.09
C PRO A 407 10.80 -18.24 11.11
N ASN A 408 9.69 -18.07 11.81
CA ASN A 408 9.15 -19.07 12.74
C ASN A 408 8.19 -20.04 12.01
N SER A 409 7.61 -19.60 10.90
CA SER A 409 6.69 -20.37 10.07
C SER A 409 7.42 -21.08 8.93
N HIS A 410 7.10 -22.37 8.74
CA HIS A 410 7.49 -23.16 7.57
C HIS A 410 6.38 -23.19 6.49
N LYS A 411 5.33 -22.37 6.61
CA LYS A 411 4.04 -22.57 5.91
C LYS A 411 3.88 -21.94 4.53
N THR A 412 4.81 -21.14 4.03
CA THR A 412 4.77 -20.77 2.61
C THR A 412 5.11 -22.01 1.80
N TYR A 413 4.08 -22.65 1.24
CA TYR A 413 4.27 -23.79 0.36
C TYR A 413 4.92 -23.29 -0.93
N THR A 414 6.20 -23.60 -1.13
CA THR A 414 6.90 -23.35 -2.38
C THR A 414 6.49 -24.46 -3.34
N PHE A 415 5.73 -24.15 -4.40
CA PHE A 415 5.74 -25.01 -5.58
C PHE A 415 7.15 -24.86 -6.19
N ALA A 416 8.05 -25.76 -5.81
CA ALA A 416 9.36 -25.84 -6.41
C ALA A 416 9.17 -26.13 -7.91
N ILE A 417 9.46 -25.14 -8.75
CA ILE A 417 10.13 -25.23 -10.06
C ILE A 417 10.46 -23.78 -10.46
N ALA A 418 11.72 -23.40 -10.22
CA ALA A 418 12.60 -22.56 -11.05
C ALA A 418 13.81 -22.23 -10.17
N SER A 419 15.00 -22.59 -10.67
CA SER A 419 16.30 -22.53 -10.02
C SER A 419 16.55 -21.26 -9.21
N GLU A 420 17.04 -21.46 -7.98
CA GLU A 420 17.69 -20.41 -7.18
C GLU A 420 18.81 -19.78 -8.01
N ALA A 421 18.61 -18.55 -8.46
CA ALA A 421 19.71 -17.73 -8.94
C ALA A 421 20.35 -17.07 -7.71
N ASP A 422 21.62 -17.41 -7.44
CA ASP A 422 22.47 -16.60 -6.57
C ASP A 422 22.57 -15.19 -7.16
N GLN A 423 21.93 -14.21 -6.52
CA GLN A 423 22.04 -12.82 -6.95
C GLN A 423 23.26 -12.17 -6.30
N ILE A 424 24.40 -12.22 -6.99
CA ILE A 424 25.50 -11.28 -6.79
C ILE A 424 25.34 -10.17 -7.83
N GLY A 425 24.54 -9.16 -7.50
CA GLY A 425 24.42 -7.93 -8.26
C GLY A 425 24.05 -6.80 -7.31
N GLU A 426 24.80 -5.70 -7.29
CA GLU A 426 24.57 -4.58 -6.37
C GLU A 426 23.16 -3.98 -6.57
N SER A 427 22.20 -4.43 -5.77
CA SER A 427 20.91 -3.77 -5.63
C SER A 427 21.11 -2.48 -4.80
N MET A 428 20.41 -1.40 -5.15
CA MET A 428 20.47 -0.17 -4.36
C MET A 428 19.79 -0.38 -3.00
N ASP A 429 20.58 -0.43 -1.93
CA ASP A 429 20.06 -0.39 -0.56
C ASP A 429 19.61 1.05 -0.20
N LEU A 430 18.31 1.30 -0.26
CA LEU A 430 17.67 2.58 0.06
C LEU A 430 17.70 2.89 1.56
N LEU A 431 17.89 1.88 2.41
CA LEU A 431 17.88 2.01 3.86
C LEU A 431 19.27 2.35 4.42
N ARG A 432 20.34 2.12 3.64
CA ARG A 432 21.72 2.42 4.06
C ARG A 432 21.95 3.93 4.23
N LYS A 433 22.41 4.33 5.42
CA LYS A 433 22.88 5.71 5.64
C LYS A 433 24.23 5.91 4.93
N PRO A 434 24.44 7.01 4.17
CA PRO A 434 25.73 7.26 3.55
C PRO A 434 26.81 7.44 4.63
N GLY A 435 27.85 6.61 4.56
CA GLY A 435 29.02 6.68 5.43
C GLY A 435 29.80 7.99 5.27
N LEU A 436 30.71 8.27 6.21
CA LEU A 436 31.48 9.53 6.27
C LEU A 436 32.16 9.88 4.93
N LEU A 437 32.77 8.90 4.25
CA LEU A 437 33.40 9.06 2.94
C LEU A 437 32.42 9.46 1.83
N GLY A 438 31.18 8.94 1.86
CA GLY A 438 30.13 9.29 0.91
C GLY A 438 29.63 10.73 1.10
N ARG A 439 29.57 11.21 2.35
CA ARG A 439 29.23 12.60 2.67
C ARG A 439 30.33 13.56 2.23
N LEU A 440 31.60 13.20 2.42
CA LEU A 440 32.77 13.96 1.97
C LEU A 440 32.83 14.08 0.44
N ARG A 441 32.60 12.97 -0.30
CA ARG A 441 32.51 13.00 -1.78
C ARG A 441 31.39 13.90 -2.30
N ARG A 442 30.24 13.94 -1.61
CA ARG A 442 29.11 14.80 -1.97
C ARG A 442 29.35 16.28 -1.66
N ALA A 443 30.13 16.58 -0.61
CA ALA A 443 30.57 17.94 -0.29
C ALA A 443 31.61 18.47 -1.29
N LEU A 444 32.49 17.60 -1.79
CA LEU A 444 33.52 17.95 -2.77
C LEU A 444 32.98 18.15 -4.19
N ARG A 445 31.82 17.55 -4.53
CA ARG A 445 31.11 17.77 -5.81
C ARG A 445 30.23 19.04 -5.83
N LYS A 446 30.15 19.78 -4.72
CA LYS A 446 29.39 21.04 -4.60
C LYS A 446 30.29 22.29 -4.63
N LYS A 447 31.53 22.17 -5.12
CA LYS A 447 32.40 23.30 -5.42
C LYS A 447 32.56 23.45 -6.92
#